data_AF-A0A7V2JK89-F1
#
_entry.id   AF-A0A7V2JK89-F1
#
_cell.length_a   1.000
_cell.length_b   1.000
_cell.length_c   1.000
_cell.angle_alpha   90.00
_cell.angle_beta   90.00
_cell.angle_gamma   90.00
#
_symmetry.space_group_name_H-M   'P 1'
#
loop_
_entity.id
_entity.type
_entity.pdbx_description
1 polymer ?
#
loop_
_entity_poly.entity_id
_entity_poly.type
_entity_poly.pdbx_seq_one_letter_code
_entity_poly.pdbx_strand_id
1 'polypeptide(L)'
;MAIRILFSFIAREEPALLLQCQKIRTIPLKRTEHKMVEYLEEKEMQALLDTVNINSRTGVRDKALLLLLYNTGARVSEIVELKTDNMRLLGTAQVTLMGKGKKHRTCLLWPETAQALQTYLKLRVSKDPGWVFRSNLDTDSDANWTPVPFQTGQSFRRKLSTDSDGKLST
;
A
#
# COMPACT_ATOMS: atom_id res chain seq x y z
N MET A 1 -24.79 1.90 -7.91
CA MET A 1 -24.60 3.35 -7.62
C MET A 1 -24.57 4.21 -8.88
N ALA A 2 -23.96 3.78 -9.99
CA ALA A 2 -23.89 4.55 -11.24
C ALA A 2 -25.25 5.04 -11.76
N ILE A 3 -26.27 4.18 -11.79
CA ILE A 3 -27.65 4.52 -12.23
C ILE A 3 -28.20 5.72 -11.43
N ARG A 4 -28.13 5.69 -10.09
CA ARG A 4 -28.67 6.78 -9.26
C ARG A 4 -27.93 8.10 -9.46
N ILE A 5 -26.63 8.06 -9.75
CA ILE A 5 -25.80 9.24 -10.03
C ILE A 5 -26.16 9.80 -11.41
N LEU A 6 -26.26 8.95 -12.44
CA LEU A 6 -26.68 9.35 -13.78
C LEU A 6 -28.06 10.00 -13.77
N PHE A 7 -29.06 9.38 -13.13
CA PHE A 7 -30.40 9.96 -13.04
C PHE A 7 -30.48 11.19 -12.10
N SER A 8 -29.50 11.38 -11.22
CA SER A 8 -29.35 12.64 -10.47
C SER A 8 -28.74 13.76 -11.31
N PHE A 9 -27.93 13.42 -12.32
CA PHE A 9 -27.39 14.37 -13.29
C PHE A 9 -28.48 14.75 -14.31
N ILE A 10 -29.17 13.77 -14.90
CA ILE A 10 -30.26 14.01 -15.86
C ILE A 10 -31.38 14.86 -15.25
N ALA A 11 -31.77 14.61 -13.99
CA ALA A 11 -32.78 15.42 -13.32
C ALA A 11 -32.36 16.88 -13.06
N ARG A 12 -31.06 17.20 -13.13
CA ARG A 12 -30.53 18.59 -13.05
C ARG A 12 -30.53 19.27 -14.42
N GLU A 13 -30.14 18.54 -15.46
CA GLU A 13 -30.06 19.06 -16.83
C GLU A 13 -31.46 19.22 -17.47
N GLU A 14 -32.39 18.30 -17.19
CA GLU A 14 -33.73 18.31 -17.78
C GLU A 14 -34.82 18.12 -16.70
N PRO A 15 -35.41 19.23 -16.18
CA PRO A 15 -36.37 19.17 -15.09
C PRO A 15 -37.71 18.52 -15.48
N ALA A 16 -38.01 18.44 -16.78
CA ALA A 16 -39.22 17.77 -17.30
C ALA A 16 -39.27 16.28 -16.96
N LEU A 17 -38.11 15.64 -16.77
CA LEU A 17 -37.97 14.22 -16.47
C LEU A 17 -37.81 13.91 -14.97
N LEU A 18 -37.95 14.92 -14.10
CA LEU A 18 -37.65 14.82 -12.68
C LEU A 18 -38.47 13.72 -11.98
N LEU A 19 -39.78 13.64 -12.28
CA LEU A 19 -40.66 12.62 -11.71
C LEU A 19 -40.25 11.20 -12.11
N GLN A 20 -39.87 10.99 -13.37
CA GLN A 20 -39.38 9.70 -13.85
C GLN A 20 -38.04 9.32 -13.19
N CYS A 21 -37.11 10.28 -13.10
CA CYS A 21 -35.81 10.07 -12.47
C CYS A 21 -35.94 9.73 -10.97
N GLN A 22 -36.90 10.34 -10.28
CA GLN A 22 -37.20 10.05 -8.87
C GLN A 22 -37.68 8.61 -8.69
N LYS A 23 -38.61 8.14 -9.54
CA LYS A 23 -39.11 6.75 -9.53
C LYS A 23 -37.97 5.74 -9.71
N ILE A 24 -37.06 6.00 -10.65
CA ILE A 24 -35.89 5.13 -10.89
C ILE A 24 -34.93 5.14 -9.71
N ARG A 25 -34.70 6.30 -9.07
CA ARG A 25 -33.83 6.43 -7.89
C ARG A 25 -34.37 5.73 -6.64
N THR A 26 -35.69 5.53 -6.56
CA THR A 26 -36.37 4.82 -5.46
C THR A 26 -36.42 3.31 -5.64
N ILE A 27 -36.04 2.78 -6.81
CA ILE A 27 -35.96 1.33 -7.01
C ILE A 27 -35.00 0.75 -5.94
N PRO A 28 -35.46 -0.19 -5.11
CA PRO A 28 -34.64 -0.77 -4.07
C PRO A 28 -33.47 -1.50 -4.70
N LEU A 29 -32.27 -1.29 -4.16
CA LEU A 29 -31.12 -2.07 -4.60
C LEU A 29 -31.33 -3.52 -4.17
N LYS A 30 -31.10 -4.45 -5.10
CA LYS A 30 -31.04 -5.87 -4.77
C LYS A 30 -29.94 -6.07 -3.73
N ARG A 31 -30.32 -6.52 -2.54
CA ARG A 31 -29.37 -6.96 -1.51
C ARG A 31 -28.58 -8.11 -2.11
N THR A 32 -27.29 -7.89 -2.30
CA THR A 32 -26.35 -8.90 -2.76
C THR A 32 -25.55 -9.31 -1.54
N GLU A 33 -25.28 -10.59 -1.39
CA GLU A 33 -24.36 -11.04 -0.36
C GLU A 33 -22.99 -10.43 -0.64
N HIS A 34 -22.52 -9.61 0.30
CA HIS A 34 -21.19 -9.07 0.23
C HIS A 34 -20.24 -10.18 0.66
N LYS A 35 -19.51 -10.77 -0.30
CA LYS A 35 -18.43 -11.70 0.02
C LYS A 35 -17.49 -10.98 0.99
N MET A 36 -17.24 -11.59 2.14
CA MET A 36 -16.31 -11.05 3.11
C MET A 36 -14.94 -10.96 2.46
N VAL A 37 -14.25 -9.83 2.63
CA VAL A 37 -12.88 -9.69 2.15
C VAL A 37 -12.02 -10.58 3.05
N GLU A 38 -11.53 -11.68 2.49
CA GLU A 38 -10.56 -12.55 3.14
C GLU A 38 -9.28 -11.73 3.42
N TYR A 39 -8.73 -11.89 4.62
CA TYR A 39 -7.49 -11.25 5.05
C TYR A 39 -6.39 -12.31 5.15
N LEU A 40 -5.13 -11.89 5.02
CA LEU A 40 -3.98 -12.78 5.16
C LEU A 40 -3.54 -12.79 6.63
N GLU A 41 -3.33 -13.98 7.17
CA GLU A 41 -2.65 -14.16 8.46
C GLU A 41 -1.15 -13.83 8.34
N GLU A 42 -0.51 -13.57 9.48
CA GLU A 42 0.93 -13.26 9.53
C GLU A 42 1.80 -14.31 8.82
N LYS A 43 1.49 -15.59 9.02
CA LYS A 43 2.23 -16.71 8.40
C LYS A 43 2.08 -16.73 6.88
N GLU A 44 0.89 -16.42 6.38
CA GLU A 44 0.60 -16.38 4.95
C GLU A 44 1.29 -15.17 4.30
N MET A 45 1.31 -14.03 4.99
CA MET A 45 2.05 -12.86 4.56
C MET A 45 3.55 -13.14 4.50
N GLN A 46 4.10 -13.83 5.50
CA GLN A 46 5.51 -14.22 5.50
C GLN A 46 5.82 -15.18 4.34
N ALA A 47 5.00 -16.21 4.13
CA ALA A 47 5.16 -17.12 3.01
C ALA A 47 5.15 -16.38 1.66
N LEU A 48 4.26 -15.40 1.50
CA LEU A 48 4.20 -14.55 0.31
C LEU A 48 5.49 -13.74 0.12
N LEU A 49 6.01 -13.11 1.18
CA LEU A 49 7.27 -12.37 1.13
C LEU A 49 8.48 -13.27 0.79
N ASP A 50 8.45 -14.52 1.24
CA ASP A 50 9.52 -15.50 1.00
C ASP A 50 9.52 -16.04 -0.44
N THR A 51 8.38 -16.00 -1.14
CA THR A 51 8.31 -16.39 -2.56
C THR A 51 9.04 -15.42 -3.50
N VAL A 52 9.30 -14.18 -3.06
CA VAL A 52 9.88 -13.14 -3.91
C VAL A 52 11.37 -13.41 -4.14
N ASN A 53 11.75 -13.59 -5.41
CA ASN A 53 13.14 -13.81 -5.79
C ASN A 53 13.99 -12.54 -5.64
N ILE A 54 14.61 -12.37 -4.47
CA ILE A 54 15.52 -11.25 -4.18
C ILE A 54 16.81 -11.25 -5.02
N ASN A 55 17.04 -12.29 -5.82
CA ASN A 55 18.19 -12.35 -6.73
C ASN A 55 17.96 -11.59 -8.05
N SER A 56 16.87 -10.84 -8.16
CA SER A 56 16.59 -9.96 -9.29
C SER A 56 16.38 -8.54 -8.78
N ARG A 57 16.79 -7.55 -9.58
CA ARG A 57 16.44 -6.13 -9.35
C ARG A 57 14.92 -5.94 -9.20
N THR A 58 14.13 -6.64 -10.01
CA THR A 58 12.66 -6.61 -9.91
C THR A 58 12.17 -7.23 -8.61
N GLY A 59 12.78 -8.32 -8.16
CA GLY A 59 12.39 -8.94 -6.90
C GLY A 59 12.74 -8.11 -5.67
N VAL A 60 13.86 -7.39 -5.67
CA VAL A 60 14.18 -6.42 -4.59
C VAL A 60 13.15 -5.29 -4.55
N ARG A 61 12.72 -4.80 -5.72
CA ARG A 61 11.63 -3.81 -5.82
C ARG A 61 10.32 -4.36 -5.26
N ASP A 62 9.93 -5.54 -5.71
CA ASP A 62 8.63 -6.13 -5.37
C ASP A 62 8.58 -6.49 -3.88
N LYS A 63 9.69 -6.96 -3.29
CA LYS A 63 9.82 -7.17 -1.85
C LYS A 63 9.66 -5.87 -1.06
N ALA A 64 10.33 -4.80 -1.47
CA ALA A 64 10.21 -3.49 -0.82
C ALA A 64 8.78 -2.92 -0.94
N LEU A 65 8.13 -3.14 -2.09
CA LEU A 65 6.75 -2.73 -2.34
C LEU A 65 5.76 -3.47 -1.41
N LEU A 66 5.88 -4.79 -1.32
CA LEU A 66 5.03 -5.62 -0.47
C LEU A 66 5.20 -5.29 1.01
N LEU A 67 6.45 -5.12 1.47
CA LEU A 67 6.73 -4.69 2.85
C LEU A 67 6.15 -3.31 3.15
N LEU A 68 6.21 -2.36 2.19
CA LEU A 68 5.64 -1.03 2.38
C LEU A 68 4.11 -1.07 2.44
N LEU A 69 3.46 -1.84 1.55
CA LEU A 69 2.02 -2.07 1.56
C LEU A 69 1.56 -2.66 2.90
N TYR A 70 2.24 -3.72 3.33
CA TYR A 70 1.91 -4.43 4.56
C TYR A 70 2.07 -3.54 5.80
N ASN A 71 3.14 -2.75 5.85
CA ASN A 71 3.42 -1.87 6.98
C ASN A 71 2.45 -0.68 7.08
N THR A 72 2.17 -0.02 5.95
CA THR A 72 1.44 1.25 5.93
C THR A 72 -0.06 1.10 5.69
N GLY A 73 -0.50 -0.06 5.21
CA GLY A 73 -1.88 -0.27 4.74
C GLY A 73 -2.29 0.70 3.64
N ALA A 74 -1.33 1.23 2.88
CA ALA A 74 -1.58 2.18 1.82
C ALA A 74 -2.27 1.53 0.63
N ARG A 75 -3.04 2.32 -0.13
CA ARG A 75 -3.58 1.86 -1.41
C ARG A 75 -2.44 1.78 -2.42
N VAL A 76 -2.54 0.86 -3.37
CA VAL A 76 -1.57 0.74 -4.47
C VAL A 76 -1.38 2.08 -5.18
N SER A 77 -2.48 2.81 -5.43
CA SER A 77 -2.45 4.16 -6.04
C SER A 77 -1.60 5.17 -5.24
N GLU A 78 -1.64 5.11 -3.91
CA GLU A 78 -0.88 6.01 -3.04
C GLU A 78 0.62 5.69 -3.07
N ILE A 79 0.97 4.41 -3.28
CA ILE A 79 2.38 3.97 -3.33
C ILE A 79 3.01 4.24 -4.70
N VAL A 80 2.28 4.01 -5.80
CA VAL A 80 2.81 4.30 -7.15
C VAL A 80 3.03 5.80 -7.36
N GLU A 81 2.26 6.65 -6.69
CA GLU A 81 2.43 8.11 -6.71
C GLU A 81 3.45 8.63 -5.68
N LEU A 82 4.01 7.74 -4.84
CA LEU A 82 4.93 8.13 -3.78
C LEU A 82 6.23 8.68 -4.35
N LYS A 83 6.63 9.87 -3.87
CA LYS A 83 7.89 10.53 -4.24
C LYS A 83 8.96 10.31 -3.19
N THR A 84 10.22 10.35 -3.61
CA THR A 84 11.40 10.26 -2.73
C THR A 84 11.38 11.32 -1.63
N ASP A 85 10.89 12.52 -1.93
CA ASP A 85 10.85 13.65 -0.98
C ASP A 85 9.81 13.45 0.14
N ASN A 86 8.83 12.56 -0.09
CA ASN A 86 7.81 12.22 0.89
C ASN A 86 8.25 11.07 1.82
N MET A 87 9.51 10.65 1.74
CA MET A 87 10.07 9.59 2.56
C MET A 87 11.26 10.10 3.37
N ARG A 88 11.28 9.77 4.66
CA ARG A 88 12.43 9.95 5.53
C ARG A 88 12.88 8.58 6.02
N LEU A 89 14.04 8.13 5.54
CA LEU A 89 14.59 6.81 5.91
C LEU A 89 15.74 6.88 6.91
N LEU A 90 16.23 8.08 7.23
CA LEU A 90 17.29 8.30 8.23
C LEU A 90 16.69 8.70 9.59
N GLY A 91 17.12 8.00 10.64
CA GLY A 91 16.57 8.15 11.99
C GLY A 91 15.22 7.46 12.10
N THR A 92 14.19 8.20 12.52
CA THR A 92 12.81 7.69 12.60
C THR A 92 12.24 7.53 11.20
N ALA A 93 12.25 6.29 10.71
CA ALA A 93 11.79 5.99 9.37
C ALA A 93 10.28 6.26 9.24
N GLN A 94 9.89 7.10 8.29
CA GLN A 94 8.51 7.50 8.08
C GLN A 94 8.23 7.80 6.61
N VAL A 95 6.98 7.61 6.20
CA VAL A 95 6.48 7.94 4.87
C VAL A 95 5.23 8.81 4.98
N THR A 96 5.16 9.86 4.16
CA THR A 96 3.99 10.72 4.05
C THR A 96 3.21 10.33 2.80
N LEU A 97 2.00 9.82 3.00
CA LEU A 97 1.10 9.38 1.94
C LEU A 97 0.04 10.45 1.66
N MET A 98 -0.33 10.58 0.39
CA MET A 98 -1.40 11.48 -0.05
C MET A 98 -2.67 10.68 -0.33
N GLY A 99 -3.67 10.82 0.53
CA GLY A 99 -4.95 10.15 0.40
C GLY A 99 -5.98 10.93 -0.42
N LYS A 100 -7.14 10.30 -0.64
CA LYS A 100 -8.29 10.92 -1.32
C LYS A 100 -8.65 12.27 -0.69
N GLY A 101 -8.85 13.28 -1.54
CA GLY A 101 -9.13 14.65 -1.11
C GLY A 101 -7.88 15.44 -0.70
N LYS A 102 -6.69 15.05 -1.18
CA LYS A 102 -5.40 15.70 -0.88
C LYS A 102 -5.06 15.75 0.62
N LYS A 103 -5.55 14.79 1.39
CA LYS A 103 -5.25 14.68 2.82
C LYS A 103 -3.93 13.93 3.00
N HIS A 104 -3.00 14.52 3.73
CA HIS A 104 -1.73 13.89 4.06
C HIS A 104 -1.84 13.08 5.34
N ARG A 105 -1.21 11.90 5.37
CA ARG A 105 -0.98 11.13 6.59
C ARG A 105 0.46 10.65 6.64
N THR A 106 1.06 10.67 7.83
CA THR A 106 2.42 10.16 8.03
C THR A 106 2.34 8.81 8.75
N CYS A 107 2.96 7.80 8.16
CA CYS A 107 3.05 6.45 8.71
C CYS A 107 4.50 6.17 9.10
N LEU A 108 4.72 5.66 10.30
CA LEU A 108 6.03 5.17 10.72
C LEU A 108 6.32 3.84 10.04
N LEU A 109 7.57 3.65 9.63
CA LEU A 109 8.04 2.43 9.01
C LEU A 109 8.75 1.56 10.03
N TRP A 110 8.66 0.26 9.82
CA TRP A 110 9.41 -0.73 10.58
C TRP A 110 10.86 -0.76 10.09
N PRO A 111 11.81 -1.17 10.95
CA PRO A 111 13.22 -1.24 10.57
C PRO A 111 13.44 -2.08 9.30
N GLU A 112 12.78 -3.22 9.19
CA GLU A 112 12.89 -4.11 8.03
C GLU A 112 12.38 -3.44 6.74
N THR A 113 11.21 -2.80 6.78
CA THR A 113 10.67 -2.07 5.63
C THR A 113 11.60 -0.93 5.21
N ALA A 114 12.16 -0.19 6.18
CA ALA A 114 13.11 0.87 5.91
C ALA A 114 14.40 0.32 5.27
N GLN A 115 14.93 -0.81 5.75
CA GLN A 115 16.11 -1.46 5.17
C GLN A 115 15.85 -1.96 3.74
N ALA A 116 14.70 -2.58 3.49
CA ALA A 116 14.32 -3.04 2.16
C ALA A 116 14.22 -1.85 1.17
N LEU A 117 13.61 -0.74 1.60
CA LEU A 117 13.52 0.48 0.80
C LEU A 117 14.89 1.12 0.56
N GLN A 118 15.75 1.19 1.57
CA GLN A 118 17.12 1.70 1.40
C GLN A 118 17.92 0.83 0.42
N THR A 119 17.78 -0.49 0.50
CA THR A 119 18.43 -1.43 -0.42
C THR A 119 17.96 -1.22 -1.85
N TYR A 120 16.64 -1.10 -2.05
CA TYR A 120 16.07 -0.79 -3.35
C TYR A 120 16.52 0.56 -3.91
N LEU A 121 16.52 1.62 -3.09
CA LEU A 121 16.95 2.96 -3.51
C LEU A 121 18.43 3.03 -3.87
N LYS A 122 19.29 2.25 -3.22
CA LYS A 122 20.72 2.14 -3.57
C LYS A 122 20.95 1.48 -4.92
N LEU A 123 20.09 0.54 -5.31
CA LEU A 123 20.16 -0.14 -6.62
C LEU A 123 19.63 0.73 -7.78
N ARG A 124 19.00 1.87 -7.47
CA ARG A 124 18.47 2.79 -8.48
C ARG A 124 19.63 3.56 -9.11
N VAL A 125 19.80 3.41 -10.42
CA VAL A 125 20.86 4.07 -11.22
C VAL A 125 20.68 5.59 -11.23
N SER A 126 19.43 6.07 -11.32
CA SER A 126 19.10 7.49 -11.32
C SER A 126 18.75 8.00 -9.91
N LYS A 127 19.51 8.97 -9.42
CA LYS A 127 19.25 9.69 -8.15
C LYS A 127 18.22 10.82 -8.27
N ASP A 128 17.57 10.95 -9.43
CA ASP A 128 16.64 12.06 -9.67
C ASP A 128 15.45 12.03 -8.70
N PRO A 129 15.06 13.20 -8.16
CA PRO A 129 13.88 13.34 -7.32
C PRO A 129 12.65 13.02 -8.18
N GLY A 130 11.96 11.94 -7.82
CA GLY A 130 10.85 11.42 -8.62
C GLY A 130 10.10 10.32 -7.89
N TRP A 131 9.37 9.51 -8.63
CA TRP A 131 8.62 8.37 -8.07
C TRP A 131 9.56 7.32 -7.50
N VAL A 132 9.24 6.83 -6.30
CA VAL A 132 10.04 5.82 -5.60
C VAL A 132 10.10 4.54 -6.42
N PHE A 133 8.95 4.03 -6.84
CA PHE A 133 8.82 2.82 -7.64
C PHE A 133 8.68 3.16 -9.13
N ARG A 134 9.53 2.57 -9.97
CA ARG A 134 9.49 2.71 -11.43
C ARG A 134 9.09 1.40 -12.11
N SER A 135 8.54 1.52 -13.33
CA SER A 135 8.14 0.39 -14.18
C SER A 135 9.36 -0.34 -14.75
N ASN A 136 9.17 -1.61 -15.13
CA ASN A 136 10.21 -2.45 -15.75
C ASN A 136 10.60 -2.01 -17.18
N LEU A 137 9.89 -1.04 -17.76
CA LEU A 137 10.16 -0.53 -19.10
C LEU A 137 11.28 0.52 -19.14
N ASP A 138 11.73 1.01 -17.98
CA ASP A 138 12.94 1.83 -17.86
C ASP A 138 14.15 0.88 -17.88
N THR A 139 14.49 0.41 -19.09
CA THR A 139 15.53 -0.59 -19.35
C THR A 139 16.93 -0.03 -19.09
N ASP A 140 17.37 -0.07 -17.84
CA ASP A 140 18.80 0.00 -17.51
C ASP A 140 19.33 -1.42 -17.37
N SER A 141 20.04 -1.88 -18.40
CA SER A 141 20.68 -3.19 -18.57
C SER A 141 20.93 -3.98 -17.27
N ASP A 142 20.31 -5.15 -17.16
CA ASP A 142 20.49 -6.15 -16.09
C ASP A 142 21.91 -6.78 -16.02
N ALA A 143 22.86 -6.30 -16.84
CA ALA A 143 24.15 -6.95 -17.09
C ALA A 143 25.17 -6.90 -15.93
N ASN A 144 24.97 -6.05 -14.91
CA ASN A 144 25.91 -5.86 -13.79
C ASN A 144 25.26 -6.06 -12.41
N TRP A 145 24.20 -6.88 -12.32
CA TRP A 145 23.55 -7.16 -11.04
C TRP A 145 24.42 -8.09 -10.17
N THR A 146 24.86 -7.58 -9.02
CA THR A 146 25.47 -8.38 -7.96
C THR A 146 24.46 -8.61 -6.83
N PRO A 147 24.32 -9.83 -6.31
CA PRO A 147 23.47 -10.11 -5.16
C PRO A 147 23.85 -9.22 -3.97
N VAL A 148 22.89 -8.43 -3.49
CA VAL A 148 23.03 -7.77 -2.19
C VAL A 148 22.65 -8.77 -1.11
N PRO A 149 23.50 -9.01 -0.09
CA PRO A 149 23.14 -9.88 1.02
C PRO A 149 21.97 -9.24 1.78
N PHE A 150 20.77 -9.76 1.54
CA PHE A 150 19.61 -9.45 2.37
C PHE A 150 19.77 -10.22 3.68
N GLN A 151 19.73 -9.53 4.82
CA GLN A 151 19.74 -10.20 6.12
C GLN A 151 18.38 -10.87 6.33
N THR A 152 18.24 -12.08 5.79
CA THR A 152 17.15 -12.99 6.12
C THR A 152 17.35 -13.41 7.57
N GLY A 153 16.61 -12.80 8.48
CA GLY A 153 16.65 -13.21 9.89
C GLY A 153 16.41 -12.11 10.89
N GLN A 154 15.29 -11.39 10.79
CA GLN A 154 14.64 -10.92 12.00
C GLN A 154 13.18 -11.29 11.94
N SER A 155 12.86 -12.34 12.69
CA SER A 155 11.51 -12.75 13.06
C SER A 155 10.66 -11.51 13.32
N PHE A 156 9.46 -11.48 12.73
CA PHE A 156 8.36 -10.54 12.96
C PHE A 156 7.89 -10.47 14.44
N ARG A 157 8.70 -10.96 15.40
CA ARG A 157 8.46 -10.77 16.82
C ARG A 157 8.71 -9.32 17.22
N ARG A 158 7.71 -8.47 17.03
CA ARG A 158 7.54 -7.33 17.91
C ARG A 158 6.70 -7.77 19.10
N LYS A 159 7.31 -7.71 20.28
CA LYS A 159 6.66 -7.64 21.59
C LYS A 159 5.43 -6.74 21.48
N LEU A 160 4.24 -7.34 21.41
CA LEU A 160 3.08 -6.77 22.07
C LEU A 160 3.36 -6.96 23.56
N SER A 161 3.73 -5.87 24.23
CA SER A 161 3.62 -5.79 25.68
C SER A 161 2.14 -5.98 26.02
N THR A 162 1.75 -7.21 26.35
CA THR A 162 0.60 -7.43 27.22
C THR A 162 1.03 -6.97 28.60
N ASP A 163 0.75 -5.70 28.89
CA ASP A 163 0.67 -5.22 30.26
C ASP A 163 -0.62 -5.80 30.83
N SER A 164 -0.49 -6.96 31.46
CA SER A 164 -1.54 -7.58 32.27
C SER A 164 -0.92 -7.89 33.62
N ASP A 165 -0.67 -6.82 34.37
CA ASP A 165 -0.59 -6.85 35.83
C ASP A 165 -1.96 -7.32 36.38
N GLY A 166 -2.12 -8.64 36.42
CA GLY A 166 -3.14 -9.33 37.19
C GLY A 166 -2.50 -9.99 38.40
N LYS A 167 -1.98 -9.20 39.35
CA LYS A 167 -1.54 -9.71 40.65
C LYS A 167 -2.77 -10.03 41.51
N LEU A 168 -2.88 -11.30 41.89
CA LEU A 168 -3.64 -11.77 43.03
C LEU A 168 -2.95 -11.32 44.33
N SER A 169 -3.71 -10.60 45.17
CA SER A 169 -3.51 -10.30 46.60
C SER A 169 -4.67 -9.34 46.92
N THR A 170 -5.65 -9.62 47.78
CA THR A 170 -5.74 -10.44 48.99
C THR A 170 -7.20 -10.86 49.17
#